data_AF-A0A2I0QDS6-F1
#
_entry.id   AF-A0A2I0QDS6-F1
#
_cell.length_a   1.000
_cell.length_b   1.000
_cell.length_c   1.000
_cell.angle_alpha   90.00
_cell.angle_beta   90.00
_cell.angle_gamma   90.00
#
_symmetry.space_group_name_H-M   'P 1'
#
loop_
_entity.id
_entity.type
_entity.pdbx_description
1 polymer ?
#
loop_
_entity_poly.entity_id
_entity_poly.type
_entity_poly.pdbx_seq_one_letter_code
_entity_poly.pdbx_strand_id
1 'polypeptide(L)' 'MSVSDKLNHYFKETSRILRLTRKPKQSEYSDVAKITGLGIIVLGAIGFIIFLISQIIRRGGL' A
#
# COMPACT_ATOMS: atom_id res chain seq x y z
N MET A 1 -30.05 -23.58 -8.97
CA MET A 1 -29.48 -22.24 -9.23
C MET A 1 -28.12 -22.41 -9.87
N SER A 2 -27.97 -21.96 -11.11
CA SER A 2 -26.76 -22.15 -11.90
C SER A 2 -25.63 -21.26 -11.35
N VAL A 3 -24.38 -21.70 -11.51
CA VAL A 3 -23.19 -20.94 -11.07
C VAL A 3 -23.16 -19.54 -11.70
N SER A 4 -23.69 -19.40 -12.91
CA SER A 4 -23.82 -18.11 -13.61
C SER A 4 -24.76 -17.12 -12.91
N ASP A 5 -25.82 -17.60 -12.25
CA ASP A 5 -26.74 -16.72 -11.50
C ASP A 5 -26.09 -16.17 -10.23
N LYS A 6 -25.25 -16.99 -9.58
CA LYS A 6 -24.50 -16.58 -8.38
C LYS A 6 -23.51 -15.47 -8.71
N LEU A 7 -22.72 -15.61 -9.79
CA LEU A 7 -21.72 -14.62 -10.21
C LEU A 7 -22.35 -13.26 -10.53
N ASN A 8 -23.47 -13.24 -11.24
CA ASN A 8 -24.20 -12.01 -11.54
C ASN A 8 -24.71 -11.31 -10.26
N HIS A 9 -25.15 -12.08 -9.26
CA HIS A 9 -25.57 -11.52 -7.98
C HIS A 9 -24.41 -10.90 -7.20
N TYR A 10 -23.26 -11.59 -7.13
CA TYR A 10 -22.05 -11.07 -6.48
C TYR A 10 -21.53 -9.78 -7.11
N PHE A 11 -21.53 -9.69 -8.44
CA PHE A 11 -21.13 -8.47 -9.15
C PHE A 11 -22.08 -7.31 -8.85
N LYS A 12 -23.39 -7.57 -8.80
CA LYS A 12 -24.40 -6.57 -8.50
C LYS A 12 -24.30 -6.05 -7.06
N GLU A 13 -24.05 -6.94 -6.10
CA GLU A 13 -23.83 -6.58 -4.69
C GLU A 13 -22.53 -5.79 -4.51
N THR A 14 -21.42 -6.25 -5.11
CA THR A 14 -20.11 -5.57 -5.04
C THR A 14 -20.19 -4.14 -5.61
N SER A 15 -20.89 -3.96 -6.72
CA SER A 15 -21.12 -2.64 -7.33
C SER A 15 -21.88 -1.68 -6.39
N ARG A 16 -22.85 -2.21 -5.62
CA ARG A 16 -23.60 -1.41 -4.64
C ARG A 16 -22.70 -0.99 -3.47
N ILE A 17 -21.84 -1.89 -2.99
CA ILE A 17 -20.89 -1.61 -1.90
C ILE A 17 -19.88 -0.54 -2.34
N LEU A 18 -19.31 -0.66 -3.54
CA LEU A 18 -18.37 0.33 -4.08
C LEU A 18 -18.98 1.73 -4.27
N ARG A 19 -20.29 1.82 -4.46
CA ARG A 19 -21.02 3.10 -4.51
C ARG A 19 -21.38 3.63 -3.12
N LEU A 20 -21.49 2.76 -2.13
CA LEU A 20 -21.79 3.12 -0.74
C LEU A 20 -20.55 3.64 -0.02
N THR A 21 -19.36 3.21 -0.42
CA THR A 21 -18.11 3.70 0.17
C THR A 21 -17.87 5.16 -0.19
N ARG A 22 -17.45 5.94 0.81
CA ARG A 22 -17.12 7.34 0.63
C ARG A 22 -15.81 7.46 -0.15
N LYS A 23 -15.87 8.07 -1.34
CA LYS A 23 -14.65 8.44 -2.09
C LYS A 23 -13.85 9.47 -1.27
N PRO A 24 -12.53 9.26 -1.06
CA PRO A 24 -11.73 10.20 -0.27
C PRO A 24 -11.70 11.57 -0.94
N LYS A 25 -11.71 12.62 -0.12
CA LYS A 25 -11.53 13.99 -0.61
C LYS A 25 -10.04 14.20 -0.94
N GLN A 26 -9.72 15.05 -1.91
CA GLN A 26 -8.33 15.32 -2.31
C GLN A 26 -7.44 15.79 -1.16
N SER A 27 -7.99 16.52 -0.18
CA SER A 27 -7.29 16.93 1.03
C SER A 27 -6.90 15.74 1.90
N GLU A 28 -7.87 14.87 2.20
CA GLU A 28 -7.66 13.65 3.02
C GLU A 28 -6.64 12.71 2.36
N TYR A 29 -6.73 12.55 1.03
CA TYR A 29 -5.77 11.74 0.29
C TYR A 29 -4.35 12.31 0.37
N SER A 30 -4.21 13.63 0.21
CA SER A 30 -2.90 14.30 0.25
C SER A 30 -2.25 14.19 1.63
N ASP A 31 -3.04 14.30 2.70
CA ASP A 31 -2.52 14.19 4.07
C ASP A 31 -2.02 12.78 4.37
N VAL A 32 -2.81 11.75 4.00
CA VAL A 32 -2.40 10.34 4.14
C VAL A 32 -1.18 10.03 3.26
N ALA A 33 -1.13 10.56 2.03
CA ALA A 33 -0.01 10.35 1.11
C ALA A 33 1.29 10.98 1.66
N LYS A 34 1.23 12.16 2.26
CA LYS A 34 2.40 12.81 2.90
C LYS A 34 2.93 11.99 4.08
N ILE A 35 2.04 11.52 4.95
CA ILE A 35 2.42 10.72 6.13
C ILE A 35 3.04 9.39 5.69
N THR A 36 2.39 8.70 4.74
CA THR A 36 2.89 7.43 4.20
C THR A 36 4.22 7.63 3.48
N GLY A 37 4.36 8.69 2.69
CA GLY A 37 5.60 9.05 2.00
C GLY A 37 6.75 9.29 2.97
N LEU A 38 6.50 10.02 4.07
CA LEU A 38 7.46 10.19 5.16
C LEU A 38 7.88 8.85 5.77
N GLY A 39 6.92 7.95 6.03
CA GLY A 39 7.20 6.62 6.55
C GLY A 39 8.09 5.79 5.61
N ILE A 40 7.81 5.81 4.31
CA ILE A 40 8.62 5.11 3.30
C ILE A 40 10.06 5.64 3.29
N ILE A 41 10.25 6.95 3.34
CA ILE A 41 11.58 7.57 3.36
C ILE A 41 12.35 7.16 4.61
N VAL A 42 11.71 7.19 5.78
CA VAL A 42 12.35 6.82 7.06
C VAL A 42 12.75 5.35 7.06
N LEU A 43 11.83 4.45 6.72
CA LEU A 43 12.11 3.02 6.66
C LEU A 43 13.16 2.67 5.60
N GLY A 44 13.08 3.33 4.43
CA GLY A 44 14.06 3.19 3.36
C GLY A 44 15.45 3.66 3.77
N ALA A 45 15.57 4.79 4.47
CA ALA A 45 16.83 5.30 4.98
C ALA A 45 17.44 4.38 6.03
N ILE A 46 16.64 3.86 6.97
CA ILE A 46 17.10 2.91 7.99
C ILE A 46 17.62 1.62 7.32
N GLY A 47 16.84 1.05 6.40
CA GLY A 47 17.26 -0.14 5.65
C GLY A 47 18.51 0.11 4.81
N PHE A 48 18.63 1.29 4.21
CA PHE A 48 19.78 1.70 3.42
C PHE A 48 21.04 1.86 4.28
N ILE A 49 20.93 2.45 5.47
CA ILE A 49 22.06 2.56 6.42
C ILE A 49 22.54 1.16 6.84
N ILE A 50 21.62 0.25 7.17
CA ILE A 50 21.97 -1.14 7.51
C ILE A 50 22.66 -1.83 6.33
N PHE A 51 22.16 -1.63 5.12
CA PHE A 51 22.77 -2.18 3.89
C PHE A 51 24.18 -1.63 3.67
N LEU A 52 24.39 -0.32 3.80
CA LEU A 52 25.70 0.31 3.67
C LEU A 52 26.70 -0.23 4.69
N ILE A 53 26.29 -0.34 5.96
CA ILE A 53 27.13 -0.91 7.02
C ILE A 53 27.46 -2.37 6.70
N SER A 54 26.47 -3.17 6.31
CA SER A 54 26.67 -4.57 5.90
C SER A 54 27.61 -4.70 4.70
N GLN A 55 27.53 -3.78 3.74
CA GLN A 55 28.39 -3.76 2.56
C GLN A 55 29.82 -3.36 2.93
N ILE A 56 30.00 -2.37 3.80
CA ILE A 56 31.32 -1.94 4.28
C ILE A 56 31.98 -3.06 5.09
N ILE A 57 31.27 -3.69 6.02
CA ILE A 57 31.79 -4.81 6.82
C ILE A 57 32.19 -5.98 5.91
N ARG A 58 31.36 -6.32 4.92
CA ARG A 58 31.65 -7.39 3.96
C ARG A 58 32.79 -7.07 3.00
N ARG A 59 33.05 -5.79 2.72
CA ARG A 59 34.12 -5.35 1.82
C ARG A 59 35.43 -5.01 2.55
N GLY A 60 35.35 -4.68 3.84
CA GLY A 60 36.48 -4.29 4.69
C GLY A 60 36.90 -5.34 5.73
N GLY A 61 36.16 -6.45 5.87
CA GLY A 61 36.66 -7.66 6.49
C GLY A 61 37.55 -8.42 5.49
N LEU A 62 38.85 -8.50 5.81
CA LEU A 62 39.90 -9.41 5.31
C LEU A 62 39.60 -10.20 4.03
#